data_AF-A0A7S1K8Z7-F1
#
_entry.id   AF-A0A7S1K8Z7-F1
#
_cell.length_a   1.000
_cell.length_b   1.000
_cell.length_c   1.000
_cell.angle_alpha   90.00
_cell.angle_beta   90.00
_cell.angle_gamma   90.00
#
_symmetry.space_group_name_H-M   'P 1'
#
loop_
_entity.id
_entity.type
_entity.pdbx_description
1 polymer ?
#
loop_
_entity_poly.entity_id
_entity_poly.type
_entity_poly.pdbx_seq_one_letter_code
_entity_poly.pdbx_strand_id
1 'polypeptide(L)'
;GAPGRIARRRAAAGRPTASDQRRREVGCMVTNIDAEMARLTKLKGAATSALAERERAEEESEAACMACLSEPRAIILPCGCKCYCAACHSRILAGPPQRNPDDMIDEEEEKPEPTPKCPLCRKPF
;
A
#
# COMPACT_ATOMS: atom_id res chain seq x y z
N GLY A 1 -5.48 -74.43 -52.20
CA GLY A 1 -5.47 -73.05 -51.65
C GLY A 1 -4.94 -73.12 -50.23
N ALA A 2 -3.88 -72.37 -49.93
CA ALA A 2 -3.29 -72.33 -48.59
C ALA A 2 -3.86 -71.13 -47.79
N PRO A 3 -4.21 -71.28 -46.51
CA PRO A 3 -4.69 -70.15 -45.70
C PRO A 3 -3.50 -69.33 -45.19
N GLY A 4 -3.46 -68.06 -45.59
CA GLY A 4 -2.48 -67.08 -45.10
C GLY A 4 -2.71 -66.76 -43.63
N ARG A 5 -1.69 -66.99 -42.79
CA ARG A 5 -1.68 -66.57 -41.38
C ARG A 5 -1.35 -65.08 -41.31
N ILE A 6 -2.35 -64.26 -40.96
CA ILE A 6 -2.16 -62.84 -40.65
C ILE A 6 -1.46 -62.76 -39.28
N ALA A 7 -0.14 -62.59 -39.30
CA ALA A 7 0.65 -62.32 -38.10
C ALA A 7 0.37 -60.88 -37.63
N ARG A 8 -0.39 -60.75 -36.54
CA ARG A 8 -0.59 -59.48 -35.83
C ARG A 8 0.74 -59.07 -35.19
N ARG A 9 1.50 -58.18 -35.82
CA ARG A 9 2.62 -57.47 -35.17
C ARG A 9 2.04 -56.51 -34.13
N ARG A 10 2.00 -56.91 -32.87
CA ARG A 10 1.91 -55.96 -31.76
C ARG A 10 3.23 -55.17 -31.75
N ALA A 11 3.16 -53.88 -32.06
CA ALA A 11 4.26 -52.96 -31.83
C ALA A 11 4.61 -53.02 -30.33
N ALA A 12 5.80 -53.51 -30.01
CA ALA A 12 6.35 -53.42 -28.68
C ALA A 12 6.61 -51.94 -28.40
N ALA A 13 5.75 -51.31 -27.59
CA ALA A 13 6.12 -50.07 -26.92
C ALA A 13 7.32 -50.39 -26.03
N GLY A 14 8.53 -50.05 -26.51
CA GLY A 14 9.76 -50.25 -25.76
C GLY A 14 9.68 -49.51 -24.42
N ARG A 15 10.12 -50.16 -23.34
CA ARG A 15 10.23 -49.50 -22.04
C ARG A 15 11.24 -48.34 -22.15
N PRO A 16 10.94 -47.16 -21.60
CA PRO A 16 11.87 -46.04 -21.62
C PRO A 16 13.19 -46.43 -20.97
N THR A 17 14.30 -45.98 -21.54
CA THR A 17 15.63 -46.24 -20.98
C THR A 17 15.85 -45.40 -19.74
N ALA A 18 16.81 -45.78 -18.89
CA ALA A 18 17.20 -44.97 -17.73
C ALA A 18 17.64 -43.55 -18.13
N SER A 19 18.19 -43.37 -19.33
CA SER A 19 18.54 -42.06 -19.88
C SER A 19 17.31 -41.24 -20.28
N ASP A 20 16.26 -41.87 -20.82
CA ASP A 20 14.97 -41.21 -21.11
C ASP A 20 14.26 -40.78 -19.82
N GLN A 21 14.33 -41.61 -18.78
CA GLN A 21 13.81 -41.32 -17.45
C GLN A 21 14.48 -40.05 -16.87
N ARG A 22 15.82 -40.02 -16.85
CA ARG A 22 16.59 -38.85 -16.35
C ARG A 22 16.30 -37.58 -17.14
N ARG A 23 16.20 -37.67 -18.47
CA ARG A 23 15.86 -36.51 -19.32
C ARG A 23 14.48 -35.95 -18.99
N ARG A 24 13.50 -36.81 -18.69
CA ARG A 24 12.15 -36.39 -18.27
C ARG A 24 12.17 -35.75 -16.89
N GLU A 25 12.92 -36.30 -15.93
CA GLU A 25 13.07 -35.73 -14.59
C GLU A 25 13.72 -34.34 -14.65
N VAL A 26 14.81 -34.19 -15.41
CA VAL A 26 15.47 -32.90 -15.63
C VAL A 26 14.53 -31.93 -16.34
N GLY A 27 13.79 -32.38 -17.36
CA GLY A 27 12.80 -31.55 -18.05
C GLY A 27 11.73 -31.02 -17.09
N CYS A 28 11.20 -31.87 -16.20
CA CYS A 28 10.24 -31.48 -15.17
C CYS A 28 10.83 -30.45 -14.19
N MET A 29 12.09 -30.63 -13.76
CA MET A 29 12.76 -29.67 -12.89
C MET A 29 12.92 -28.31 -13.57
N VAL A 30 13.34 -28.28 -14.85
CA VAL A 30 13.49 -27.03 -15.61
C VAL A 30 12.15 -26.31 -15.73
N THR A 31 11.07 -27.03 -16.09
CA THR A 31 9.75 -26.41 -16.19
C THR A 31 9.26 -25.85 -14.85
N ASN A 32 9.57 -26.51 -13.74
CA ASN A 32 9.19 -26.03 -12.41
C ASN A 32 10.02 -24.80 -12.01
N ILE A 33 11.31 -24.78 -12.35
CA ILE A 33 12.18 -23.63 -12.12
C ILE A 33 11.68 -22.44 -12.94
N ASP A 34 11.39 -22.62 -14.22
CA ASP A 34 10.89 -21.55 -15.09
C ASP A 34 9.56 -20.98 -14.58
N ALA A 35 8.64 -21.85 -14.15
CA ALA A 35 7.38 -21.44 -13.56
C ALA A 35 7.58 -20.63 -12.27
N GLU A 36 8.50 -21.06 -11.40
CA GLU A 36 8.80 -20.37 -10.15
C GLU A 36 9.51 -19.03 -10.39
N MET A 37 10.44 -18.97 -11.35
CA MET A 37 11.11 -17.73 -11.74
C MET A 37 10.12 -16.70 -12.31
N ALA A 38 9.15 -17.16 -13.12
CA ALA A 38 8.07 -16.32 -13.61
C ALA A 38 7.19 -15.81 -12.45
N ARG A 39 6.84 -16.68 -11.50
CA ARG A 39 6.07 -16.32 -10.30
C ARG A 39 6.79 -15.27 -9.45
N LEU A 40 8.08 -15.48 -9.19
CA LEU A 40 8.93 -14.54 -8.43
C LEU A 40 9.08 -13.20 -9.14
N THR A 41 9.21 -13.21 -10.47
CA THR A 41 9.29 -11.98 -11.27
C THR A 41 8.00 -11.16 -11.16
N LYS A 42 6.84 -11.83 -11.25
CA LYS A 42 5.55 -11.17 -11.05
C LYS A 42 5.40 -10.58 -9.64
N LEU A 43 5.81 -11.33 -8.62
CA LEU A 43 5.77 -10.85 -7.23
C LEU A 43 6.70 -9.66 -7.01
N LYS A 44 7.91 -9.69 -7.56
CA LYS A 44 8.84 -8.56 -7.50
C LYS A 44 8.22 -7.32 -8.12
N GLY A 45 7.63 -7.45 -9.32
CA GLY A 45 6.96 -6.32 -9.99
C GLY A 45 5.78 -5.74 -9.19
N ALA A 46 4.97 -6.61 -8.57
CA ALA A 46 3.89 -6.17 -7.69
C ALA A 46 4.42 -5.44 -6.44
N ALA A 47 5.46 -5.99 -5.80
CA ALA A 47 6.07 -5.38 -4.63
C ALA A 47 6.68 -4.01 -4.93
N THR A 48 7.39 -3.85 -6.06
CA THR A 48 7.94 -2.55 -6.44
C THR A 48 6.86 -1.53 -6.74
N SER A 49 5.75 -1.95 -7.36
CA SER A 49 4.63 -1.04 -7.65
C SER A 49 3.96 -0.58 -6.35
N ALA A 50 3.73 -1.50 -5.41
CA ALA A 50 3.16 -1.16 -4.10
C ALA A 50 4.07 -0.23 -3.28
N LEU A 51 5.39 -0.42 -3.34
CA LEU A 51 6.34 0.50 -2.70
C LEU A 51 6.27 1.91 -3.30
N ALA A 52 6.24 2.02 -4.64
CA ALA A 52 6.14 3.32 -5.30
C ALA A 52 4.79 4.02 -5.07
N GLU A 53 3.70 3.26 -4.94
CA GLU A 53 2.40 3.81 -4.52
C GLU A 53 2.43 4.32 -3.08
N ARG A 54 3.05 3.56 -2.17
CA ARG A 54 3.18 3.95 -0.77
C ARG A 54 4.03 5.21 -0.62
N GLU A 55 5.17 5.27 -1.29
CA GLU A 55 6.06 6.43 -1.27
C GLU A 55 5.35 7.71 -1.72
N ARG A 56 4.61 7.65 -2.85
CA ARG A 56 3.79 8.79 -3.30
C ARG A 56 2.72 9.18 -2.30
N ALA A 57 2.03 8.21 -1.70
CA ALA A 57 1.01 8.49 -0.70
C ALA A 57 1.60 9.12 0.58
N GLU A 58 2.79 8.68 0.99
CA GLU A 58 3.54 9.27 2.09
C GLU A 58 3.90 10.74 1.77
N GLU A 59 4.50 11.00 0.60
CA GLU A 59 4.83 12.36 0.14
C GLU A 59 3.61 13.29 0.07
N GLU A 60 2.50 12.82 -0.49
CA GLU A 60 1.24 13.57 -0.55
C GLU A 60 0.72 13.90 0.85
N SER A 61 0.78 12.94 1.79
CA SER A 61 0.36 13.15 3.18
C SER A 61 1.25 14.15 3.93
N GLU A 62 2.56 14.14 3.63
CA GLU A 62 3.53 15.10 4.17
C GLU A 62 3.34 16.51 3.62
N ALA A 63 2.84 16.65 2.39
CA ALA A 63 2.52 17.93 1.81
C ALA A 63 1.15 18.48 2.27
N ALA A 64 0.21 17.59 2.61
CA ALA A 64 -1.17 17.95 2.94
C ALA A 64 -1.35 18.56 4.33
N CYS A 65 -2.33 19.45 4.44
CA CYS A 65 -2.76 20.09 5.67
C CYS A 65 -3.14 19.04 6.72
N MET A 66 -2.58 19.13 7.92
CA MET A 66 -2.82 18.16 9.00
C MET A 66 -4.24 18.21 9.58
N ALA A 67 -5.05 19.20 9.21
CA ALA A 67 -6.45 19.32 9.64
C ALA A 67 -7.46 18.74 8.64
N CYS A 68 -7.33 19.07 7.35
CA CYS A 68 -8.28 18.62 6.32
C CYS A 68 -7.76 17.50 5.43
N LEU A 69 -6.45 17.22 5.46
CA LEU A 69 -5.77 16.18 4.67
C LEU A 69 -5.92 16.32 3.14
N SER A 70 -6.44 17.45 2.66
CA SER A 70 -6.76 17.67 1.23
C SER A 70 -5.96 18.80 0.60
N GLU A 71 -5.83 19.92 1.30
CA GLU A 71 -5.16 21.12 0.79
C GLU A 71 -3.68 21.13 1.15
N PRO A 72 -2.79 21.72 0.35
CA PRO A 72 -1.39 21.83 0.69
C PRO A 72 -1.18 22.70 1.94
N ARG A 73 -0.16 22.36 2.72
CA ARG A 73 0.32 23.18 3.84
C ARG A 73 0.77 24.55 3.32
N ALA A 74 0.25 25.62 3.92
CA ALA A 74 0.52 27.00 3.49
C ALA A 74 1.09 27.87 4.62
N ILE A 75 0.69 27.63 5.87
CA ILE A 75 1.02 28.49 7.01
C ILE A 75 2.23 27.96 7.78
N ILE A 76 3.20 28.83 8.04
CA ILE A 76 4.31 28.59 8.97
C ILE A 76 3.90 29.14 10.34
N LEU A 77 3.82 28.25 11.33
CA LEU A 77 3.51 28.61 12.71
C LEU A 77 4.70 29.32 13.38
N PRO A 78 4.52 30.04 14.50
CA PRO A 78 5.61 30.69 15.24
C PRO A 78 6.73 29.73 15.67
N CYS A 79 6.43 28.44 15.82
CA CYS A 79 7.41 27.40 16.10
C CYS A 79 8.26 26.98 14.89
N GLY A 80 8.02 27.56 13.71
CA GLY A 80 8.71 27.26 12.44
C GLY A 80 8.10 26.09 11.67
N CYS A 81 7.13 25.35 12.23
CA CYS A 81 6.50 24.22 11.57
C CYS A 81 5.46 24.68 10.53
N LYS A 82 5.41 24.01 9.37
CA LYS A 82 4.37 24.20 8.35
C LYS A 82 3.34 23.08 8.45
N CYS A 83 2.14 23.36 8.96
CA CYS A 83 1.19 22.30 9.36
C CYS A 83 -0.19 22.39 8.71
N TYR A 84 -0.65 23.60 8.37
CA TYR A 84 -2.05 23.83 7.98
C TYR A 84 -2.15 24.60 6.66
N CYS A 85 -3.24 24.39 5.93
CA CYS A 85 -3.69 25.31 4.89
C CYS A 85 -4.26 26.58 5.53
N ALA A 86 -4.36 27.66 4.74
CA ALA A 86 -4.84 28.96 5.24
C ALA A 86 -6.26 28.86 5.84
N ALA A 87 -7.18 28.18 5.16
CA ALA A 87 -8.56 28.04 5.62
C ALA A 87 -8.68 27.31 6.96
N CYS A 88 -7.94 26.21 7.15
CA CYS A 88 -7.95 25.48 8.41
C CYS A 88 -7.30 26.27 9.55
N HIS A 89 -6.19 26.97 9.27
CA HIS A 89 -5.55 27.84 10.25
C HIS A 89 -6.51 28.93 10.76
N SER A 90 -7.22 29.61 9.85
CA SER A 90 -8.22 30.61 10.23
C SER A 90 -9.36 30.03 11.06
N ARG A 91 -9.85 28.83 10.73
CA ARG A 91 -10.89 28.15 11.54
C ARG A 91 -10.42 27.81 12.94
N ILE A 92 -9.17 27.37 13.09
CA ILE A 92 -8.57 27.05 14.40
C ILE A 92 -8.47 28.32 15.25
N LEU A 93 -8.02 29.43 14.66
CA LEU A 93 -7.90 30.71 15.37
C LEU A 93 -9.26 31.34 15.71
N ALA A 94 -10.31 31.06 14.95
CA ALA A 94 -11.66 31.56 15.23
C ALA A 94 -12.30 30.91 16.48
N GLY A 95 -11.69 29.85 17.03
CA GLY A 95 -12.24 29.11 18.16
C GLY A 95 -13.50 28.31 17.82
N PRO A 96 -14.08 27.60 18.80
CA PRO A 96 -15.37 26.94 18.61
C PRO A 96 -16.47 27.97 18.30
N PRO A 97 -17.49 27.60 17.51
CA PRO A 97 -18.63 28.49 17.30
C PRO A 97 -19.25 28.86 18.65
N GLN A 98 -19.39 30.16 18.91
CA GLN A 98 -20.05 30.70 20.10
C GLN A 98 -21.43 30.04 20.23
N ARG A 99 -21.67 29.34 21.35
CA ARG A 99 -23.02 28.86 21.69
C ARG A 99 -23.92 30.07 21.92
N ASN A 100 -25.22 29.91 21.64
CA ASN A 100 -26.20 30.97 21.84
C ASN A 100 -26.10 31.56 23.27
N PRO A 101 -26.22 32.89 23.43
CA PRO A 101 -26.14 33.55 24.73
C PRO A 101 -27.24 33.16 25.73
N ASP A 102 -28.24 32.35 25.32
CA ASP A 102 -29.33 31.87 26.17
C ASP A 102 -28.99 30.58 26.96
N ASP A 103 -27.88 29.91 26.67
CA ASP A 103 -27.40 28.74 27.43
C ASP A 103 -26.46 29.20 28.58
N MET A 104 -26.96 30.06 29.47
CA MET A 104 -26.27 30.45 30.71
C MET A 104 -26.41 29.32 31.74
N ILE A 105 -25.41 28.44 31.83
CA ILE A 105 -25.24 27.53 32.97
C ILE A 105 -23.88 27.80 33.62
N ASP A 106 -24.00 28.38 34.82
CA ASP A 106 -23.08 28.41 35.96
C ASP A 106 -21.63 28.91 35.79
N GLU A 107 -21.22 29.69 36.79
CA GLU A 107 -19.87 30.23 36.99
C GLU A 107 -18.84 29.09 37.13
N GLU A 108 -18.38 28.50 36.03
CA GLU A 108 -17.11 27.77 36.03
C GLU A 108 -15.96 28.76 35.86
N GLU A 109 -14.98 28.69 36.77
CA GLU A 109 -13.66 29.31 36.68
C GLU A 109 -13.24 29.53 35.23
N GLU A 110 -12.93 30.77 34.87
CA GLU A 110 -12.46 31.21 33.56
C GLU A 110 -11.13 30.50 33.24
N LYS A 111 -11.23 29.22 32.86
CA LYS A 111 -10.11 28.42 32.39
C LYS A 111 -9.61 29.15 31.15
N PRO A 112 -8.32 29.51 31.08
CA PRO A 112 -7.80 30.22 29.92
C PRO A 112 -8.16 29.42 28.66
N GLU A 113 -8.72 30.09 27.66
CA GLU A 113 -9.10 29.46 26.40
C GLU A 113 -7.96 28.56 25.92
N PRO A 114 -8.24 27.30 25.52
CA PRO A 114 -7.19 26.37 25.14
C PRO A 114 -6.43 26.94 23.95
N THR A 115 -5.21 27.41 24.19
CA THR A 115 -4.36 27.96 23.13
C THR A 115 -4.08 26.85 22.11
N PRO A 116 -4.30 27.10 20.81
CA PRO A 116 -3.98 26.13 19.77
C PRO A 116 -2.53 25.65 19.89
N LYS A 117 -2.29 24.35 19.65
CA LYS A 117 -0.95 23.74 19.75
C LYS A 117 -0.55 23.11 18.45
N CYS A 118 0.70 23.31 18.06
CA CYS A 118 1.28 22.73 16.86
C CYS A 118 1.19 21.19 16.94
N PRO A 119 0.67 20.50 15.92
CA PRO A 119 0.49 19.05 15.98
C PRO A 119 1.83 18.30 15.96
N LEU A 120 2.89 18.92 15.44
CA LEU A 120 4.23 18.34 15.35
C LEU A 120 5.04 18.49 16.65
N CYS A 121 5.12 19.71 17.18
CA CYS A 121 6.00 20.01 18.32
C CYS A 121 5.26 20.38 19.61
N ARG A 122 3.92 20.39 19.60
CA ARG A 122 3.03 20.71 20.73
C ARG A 122 3.19 22.12 21.33
N LYS A 123 4.06 22.96 20.74
CA LYS A 123 4.20 24.38 21.12
C LYS A 123 2.92 25.16 20.79
N PRO A 124 2.49 26.10 21.65
CA PRO A 124 1.37 26.99 21.36
C PRO A 124 1.59 27.82 20.09
N PHE A 125 0.50 28.21 19.42
CA PHE A 125 0.49 29.17 18.33
C PHE A 125 -0.83 29.95 18.27
#